data_AF-A0A967GUB7-F1
#
_entry.id   AF-A0A967GUB7-F1
#
_cell.length_a   1.000
_cell.length_b   1.000
_cell.length_c   1.000
_cell.angle_alpha   90.00
_cell.angle_beta   90.00
_cell.angle_gamma   90.00
#
_symmetry.space_group_name_H-M   'P 1'
#
loop_
_entity.id
_entity.type
_entity.pdbx_description
1 polymer ?
#
loop_
_entity_poly.entity_id
_entity_poly.type
_entity_poly.pdbx_seq_one_letter_code
_entity_poly.pdbx_strand_id
1 'polypeptide(L)'
;MTVHAAEPRYLDQEGNERPPEPWEDADLHLAVVDDHRQTLAEADLWWTHTPALESETPGCIGNFSASNRTSAARLLEAARQHLREAGCSVAV
;
A
#
# COMPACT_ATOMS: atom_id res chain seq x y z
N MET A 1 9.23 -11.75 10.93
CA MET A 1 8.24 -10.74 10.45
C MET A 1 8.94 -9.51 9.88
N THR A 2 8.85 -9.33 8.56
CA THR A 2 9.52 -8.27 7.78
C THR A 2 8.51 -7.54 6.92
N VAL A 3 8.71 -6.24 6.68
CA VAL A 3 7.90 -5.46 5.72
C VAL A 3 8.62 -5.43 4.38
N HIS A 4 7.91 -5.76 3.30
CA HIS A 4 8.36 -5.65 1.93
C HIS A 4 7.61 -4.52 1.24
N ALA A 5 8.33 -3.78 0.42
CA ALA A 5 7.80 -2.77 -0.47
C ALA A 5 8.10 -3.20 -1.91
N ALA A 6 7.09 -3.17 -2.77
CA ALA A 6 7.22 -3.54 -4.17
C ALA A 6 6.30 -2.67 -5.03
N GLU A 7 6.64 -2.52 -6.30
CA GLU A 7 5.69 -2.01 -7.29
C GLU A 7 4.52 -3.01 -7.40
N PRO A 8 3.27 -2.53 -7.40
CA PRO A 8 2.13 -3.41 -7.55
C PRO A 8 2.17 -4.15 -8.89
N ARG A 9 1.66 -5.39 -8.91
CA ARG A 9 1.53 -6.18 -10.13
C ARG A 9 0.07 -6.52 -10.35
N TYR A 10 -0.48 -6.07 -11.47
CA TYR A 10 -1.86 -6.31 -11.85
C TYR A 10 -1.93 -7.51 -12.78
N LEU A 11 -2.60 -8.55 -12.30
CA LEU A 11 -2.81 -9.77 -13.07
C LEU A 11 -4.24 -9.82 -13.58
N ASP A 12 -4.44 -10.36 -14.78
CA ASP A 12 -5.77 -10.74 -15.27
C ASP A 12 -6.26 -12.04 -14.58
N GLN A 13 -7.44 -12.52 -14.98
CA GLN A 13 -8.02 -13.74 -14.43
C GLN A 13 -7.21 -15.01 -14.75
N GLU A 14 -6.31 -14.93 -15.72
CA GLU A 14 -5.44 -16.02 -16.19
C GLU A 14 -4.04 -15.95 -15.55
N GLY A 15 -3.78 -14.91 -14.76
CA GLY A 15 -2.49 -14.70 -14.10
C GLY A 15 -1.45 -13.98 -14.96
N ASN A 16 -1.83 -13.39 -16.09
CA ASN A 16 -0.91 -12.61 -16.93
C ASN A 16 -0.86 -11.15 -16.48
N GLU A 17 0.31 -10.52 -16.63
CA GLU A 17 0.46 -9.09 -16.37
C GLU A 17 -0.41 -8.27 -17.34
N ARG A 18 -1.21 -7.36 -16.80
CA ARG A 18 -2.01 -6.39 -17.54
C ARG A 18 -1.68 -4.97 -17.08
N PRO A 19 -1.91 -3.95 -17.92
CA PRO A 19 -1.88 -2.58 -17.44
C PRO A 19 -2.92 -2.36 -16.32
N PRO A 20 -2.59 -1.59 -15.28
CA PRO A 20 -3.56 -1.20 -14.27
C PRO A 20 -4.68 -0.39 -14.91
N GLU A 21 -5.90 -0.56 -14.40
CA GLU A 21 -6.92 0.49 -14.59
C GLU A 21 -6.47 1.77 -13.87
N PRO A 22 -6.92 2.97 -14.28
CA PRO A 22 -6.44 4.23 -13.71
C PRO A 22 -6.60 4.37 -12.20
N TRP A 23 -7.57 3.67 -11.61
CA TRP A 23 -7.81 3.63 -10.16
C TRP A 23 -7.09 2.49 -9.45
N GLU A 24 -6.48 1.58 -10.19
CA GLU A 24 -5.71 0.47 -9.64
C GLU A 24 -4.24 0.85 -9.43
N ASP A 25 -3.70 1.82 -10.17
CA ASP A 25 -2.27 2.21 -10.22
C ASP A 25 -1.78 2.82 -8.89
N ALA A 26 -1.44 1.93 -7.95
CA ALA A 26 -0.90 2.30 -6.67
C ALA A 26 0.59 2.63 -6.83
N ASP A 27 1.03 3.65 -6.11
CA ASP A 27 2.43 4.04 -6.11
C ASP A 27 3.30 3.00 -5.37
N LEU A 28 2.72 2.27 -4.41
CA LEU A 28 3.44 1.25 -3.65
C LEU A 28 2.52 0.17 -3.09
N HIS A 29 2.93 -1.09 -3.25
CA HIS A 29 2.37 -2.21 -2.50
C HIS A 29 3.27 -2.54 -1.30
N LEU A 30 2.67 -2.60 -0.10
CA LEU A 30 3.34 -3.02 1.13
C LEU A 30 2.78 -4.34 1.63
N ALA A 31 3.67 -5.25 2.04
CA ALA A 31 3.30 -6.52 2.66
C ALA A 31 4.16 -6.83 3.89
N VAL A 32 3.52 -7.21 4.99
CA VAL A 32 4.19 -7.81 6.16
C VAL A 32 4.17 -9.31 5.98
N VAL A 33 5.34 -9.94 5.92
CA VAL A 33 5.46 -11.41 5.79
C VAL A 33 6.06 -12.04 7.04
N ASP A 34 5.70 -13.29 7.30
CA ASP A 34 6.36 -14.12 8.31
C ASP A 34 7.67 -14.73 7.81
N ASP A 35 8.30 -15.58 8.63
CA ASP A 35 9.59 -16.19 8.30
C ASP A 35 9.46 -17.27 7.20
N HIS A 36 8.23 -17.69 6.90
CA HIS A 36 7.88 -18.60 5.79
C HIS A 36 7.42 -17.86 4.53
N ARG A 37 7.54 -16.51 4.50
CA ARG A 37 7.08 -15.63 3.41
C ARG A 37 5.56 -15.63 3.20
N GLN A 38 4.79 -16.01 4.21
CA GLN A 38 3.34 -15.86 4.15
C GLN A 38 2.95 -14.42 4.47
N THR A 39 2.09 -13.82 3.66
CA THR A 39 1.55 -12.48 3.90
C THR A 39 0.65 -12.49 5.14
N LEU A 40 1.02 -11.69 6.14
CA LEU A 40 0.28 -11.48 7.38
C LEU A 40 -0.50 -10.17 7.39
N ALA A 41 -0.11 -9.21 6.56
CA ALA A 41 -0.87 -7.99 6.27
C ALA A 41 -0.38 -7.39 4.95
N GLU A 42 -1.25 -6.71 4.23
CA GLU A 42 -0.92 -6.00 3.00
C GLU A 42 -1.76 -4.74 2.83
N ALA A 43 -1.24 -3.76 2.10
CA ALA A 43 -1.95 -2.56 1.70
C ALA A 43 -1.29 -1.93 0.48
N ASP A 44 -2.09 -1.22 -0.30
CA ASP A 44 -1.65 -0.39 -1.40
C ASP A 44 -1.66 1.08 -0.96
N LEU A 45 -0.70 1.85 -1.47
CA LEU A 45 -0.53 3.27 -1.19
C LEU A 45 -0.64 4.10 -2.46
N TRP A 46 -1.30 5.25 -2.37
CA TRP A 46 -1.40 6.24 -3.43
C TRP A 46 -1.02 7.62 -2.92
N TRP A 47 -0.24 8.37 -3.69
CA TRP A 47 0.11 9.78 -3.47
C TRP A 47 0.33 10.57 -4.77
N THR A 48 0.54 9.92 -5.91
CA THR A 48 0.71 10.61 -7.21
C THR A 48 -0.65 11.00 -7.82
N HIS A 49 -1.65 10.14 -7.67
CA HIS A 49 -2.98 10.31 -8.26
C HIS A 49 -4.08 10.38 -7.20
N THR A 50 -3.91 11.25 -6.20
CA THR A 50 -4.91 11.49 -5.16
C THR A 50 -5.68 12.80 -5.40
N PRO A 51 -6.98 12.86 -5.07
CA PRO A 51 -7.73 14.10 -5.15
C PRO A 51 -7.19 15.13 -4.17
N ALA A 52 -7.03 16.38 -4.61
CA ALA A 52 -6.55 17.46 -3.74
C ALA A 52 -7.53 17.69 -2.58
N LEU A 53 -6.99 17.83 -1.36
CA LEU A 53 -7.75 18.15 -0.16
C LEU A 53 -7.31 19.53 0.34
N GLU A 54 -7.96 20.60 -0.12
CA GLU A 54 -7.66 22.00 0.25
C GLU A 54 -6.17 22.31 0.53
N SER A 55 -5.77 22.31 1.81
CA SER A 55 -4.43 22.70 2.30
C SER A 55 -3.49 21.50 2.53
N GLU A 56 -3.92 20.30 2.18
CA GLU A 56 -3.27 19.04 2.48
C GLU A 56 -2.87 18.31 1.18
N THR A 57 -1.76 17.57 1.26
CA THR A 57 -1.35 16.59 0.26
C THR A 57 -1.73 15.20 0.79
N PRO A 58 -2.87 14.62 0.37
CA PRO A 58 -3.31 13.34 0.89
C PRO A 58 -2.52 12.19 0.29
N GLY A 59 -2.14 11.25 1.15
CA GLY A 59 -1.81 9.88 0.78
C GLY A 59 -2.94 8.94 1.17
N CYS A 60 -3.27 7.98 0.32
CA CYS A 60 -4.36 7.03 0.58
C CYS A 60 -3.80 5.64 0.89
N ILE A 61 -4.43 4.93 1.83
CA ILE A 61 -4.20 3.53 2.15
C ILE A 61 -5.44 2.74 1.75
N GLY A 62 -5.27 1.79 0.83
CA GLY A 62 -6.35 0.96 0.29
C GLY A 62 -5.94 -0.49 0.20
N ASN A 63 -6.87 -1.35 -0.22
CA ASN A 63 -6.68 -2.80 -0.27
C ASN A 63 -6.08 -3.39 1.02
N PHE A 64 -6.41 -2.78 2.15
CA PHE A 64 -5.85 -3.14 3.45
C PHE A 64 -6.42 -4.49 3.92
N SER A 65 -5.54 -5.42 4.25
CA SER A 65 -5.87 -6.71 4.84
C SER A 65 -4.84 -7.07 5.92
N ALA A 66 -5.28 -7.69 7.01
CA ALA A 66 -4.37 -8.14 8.08
C ALA A 66 -4.94 -9.35 8.81
N SER A 67 -4.08 -10.34 9.07
CA SER A 67 -4.44 -11.56 9.81
C SER A 67 -4.43 -11.36 11.33
N ASN A 68 -3.72 -10.34 11.84
CA ASN A 68 -3.66 -10.04 13.26
C ASN A 68 -3.31 -8.57 13.54
N ARG A 69 -3.54 -8.15 14.80
CA ARG A 69 -3.31 -6.78 15.25
C ARG A 69 -1.84 -6.34 15.13
N THR A 70 -0.91 -7.25 15.38
CA THR A 70 0.53 -6.94 15.37
C THR A 70 1.02 -6.68 13.94
N SER A 71 0.59 -7.48 12.95
CA SER A 71 0.91 -7.24 11.54
C SER A 71 0.24 -5.97 11.03
N ALA A 72 -1.02 -5.72 11.38
CA ALA A 72 -1.73 -4.49 11.05
C ALA A 72 -0.98 -3.23 11.52
N ALA A 73 -0.57 -3.20 12.80
CA ALA A 73 0.13 -2.05 13.37
C ALA A 73 1.48 -1.80 12.68
N ARG A 74 2.23 -2.86 12.37
CA ARG A 74 3.51 -2.75 11.65
C ARG A 74 3.32 -2.24 10.22
N LEU A 75 2.30 -2.73 9.52
CA LEU A 75 1.99 -2.30 8.17
C LEU A 75 1.60 -0.82 8.14
N LEU A 76 0.71 -0.38 9.04
CA LEU A 76 0.25 1.02 9.09
C LEU A 76 1.38 1.98 9.47
N GLU A 77 2.30 1.59 10.35
CA GLU A 77 3.46 2.41 10.67
C GLU A 77 4.41 2.55 9.48
N ALA A 78 4.64 1.47 8.72
CA ALA A 78 5.42 1.52 7.49
C ALA A 78 4.72 2.37 6.41
N ALA A 79 3.41 2.21 6.23
CA ALA A 79 2.62 3.02 5.31
C ALA A 79 2.72 4.52 5.65
N ARG A 80 2.53 4.87 6.92
CA ARG A 80 2.68 6.25 7.41
C ARG A 80 4.07 6.82 7.11
N GLN A 81 5.13 6.03 7.30
CA GLN A 81 6.49 6.45 7.00
C GLN A 81 6.66 6.74 5.51
N HIS A 82 6.22 5.82 4.63
CA HIS A 82 6.32 6.00 3.19
C HIS A 82 5.52 7.20 2.67
N LEU A 83 4.28 7.38 3.13
CA LEU A 83 3.46 8.54 2.73
C LEU A 83 4.11 9.86 3.17
N ARG A 84 4.71 9.90 4.37
CA ARG A 84 5.44 11.08 4.83
C ARG A 84 6.69 11.35 3.98
N GLU A 85 7.43 10.30 3.60
CA GLU A 85 8.60 10.42 2.72
C GLU A 85 8.21 10.88 1.31
N ALA A 86 7.01 10.52 0.84
CA ALA A 86 6.41 11.00 -0.40
C ALA A 86 5.88 12.44 -0.33
N GLY A 87 5.95 13.08 0.85
CA GLY A 87 5.51 14.46 1.05
C GLY A 87 4.02 14.63 1.37
N CYS A 88 3.31 13.54 1.68
CA CYS A 88 1.93 13.61 2.15
C CYS A 88 1.87 14.24 3.55
N SER A 89 0.88 15.12 3.76
CA SER A 89 0.63 15.78 5.04
C SER A 89 -0.48 15.10 5.84
N VAL A 90 -1.34 14.32 5.17
CA VAL A 90 -2.39 13.50 5.78
C VAL A 90 -2.42 12.12 5.12
N ALA A 91 -2.70 11.08 5.90
CA ALA A 91 -2.95 9.72 5.42
C ALA A 91 -4.42 9.37 5.64
N VAL A 92 -5.08 8.84 4.61
CA VAL A 92 -6.52 8.50 4.59
C VAL A 92 -6.70 7.01 4.32
#